data_AF-V5C0F4-F1
#
_entry.id   AF-V5C0F4-F1
#
_cell.length_a   1.000
_cell.length_b   1.000
_cell.length_c   1.000
_cell.angle_alpha   90.00
_cell.angle_beta   90.00
_cell.angle_gamma   90.00
#
_symmetry.space_group_name_H-M   'P 1'
#
loop_
_entity.id
_entity.type
_entity.pdbx_description
1 polymer ?
#
loop_
_entity_poly.entity_id
_entity_poly.type
_entity_poly.pdbx_seq_one_letter_code
_entity_poly.pdbx_strand_id
1 'polypeptide(L)'
;MKILSPTQHGYLDYLTVAIFLLAPSLIGLSGMAGTIAYLLAGIHLAMTLITDFPLGVVKKLPFPIHGWVERIVGPVLVLLPFALGFEGAALGFYIVIGIIIILVGLLTDYQRTQ
;
A
#
# COMPACT_ATOMS: atom_id res chain seq x y z
N MET A 1 -3.92 -0.54 -19.93
CA MET A 1 -3.72 0.91 -20.18
C MET A 1 -3.24 1.53 -18.87
N LYS A 2 -2.23 2.39 -18.89
CA LYS A 2 -1.78 3.11 -17.70
C LYS A 2 -2.55 4.43 -17.63
N ILE A 3 -3.33 4.62 -16.57
CA ILE A 3 -4.25 5.76 -16.43
C ILE A 3 -3.92 6.63 -15.21
N LEU A 4 -3.21 6.10 -14.22
CA LEU A 4 -2.79 6.85 -13.05
C LEU A 4 -1.42 7.47 -13.29
N SER A 5 -1.37 8.79 -13.16
CA SER A 5 -0.12 9.56 -13.14
C SER A 5 0.66 9.36 -11.83
N PRO A 6 1.98 9.63 -11.81
CA PRO A 6 2.77 9.59 -10.58
C PRO A 6 2.20 10.45 -9.44
N THR A 7 1.61 11.61 -9.74
CA THR A 7 0.97 12.47 -8.73
C THR A 7 -0.28 11.81 -8.14
N GLN A 8 -1.16 11.23 -8.98
CA GLN A 8 -2.37 10.54 -8.51
C GLN A 8 -2.00 9.33 -7.65
N HIS A 9 -1.00 8.57 -8.08
CA HIS A 9 -0.45 7.47 -7.31
C HIS A 9 0.05 7.92 -5.93
N GLY A 10 0.83 9.00 -5.86
CA GLY A 10 1.28 9.56 -4.59
C GLY A 10 0.14 9.93 -3.63
N TYR A 11 -0.99 10.43 -4.12
CA TYR A 11 -2.16 10.67 -3.26
C TYR A 11 -2.75 9.36 -2.71
N LEU A 12 -2.80 8.31 -3.55
CA LEU A 12 -3.28 6.99 -3.13
C LEU A 12 -2.34 6.34 -2.11
N ASP A 13 -1.04 6.60 -2.20
CA ASP A 13 -0.05 6.18 -1.20
C ASP A 13 -0.35 6.78 0.18
N TYR A 14 -0.47 8.11 0.27
CA TYR A 14 -0.77 8.76 1.55
C TYR A 14 -2.14 8.34 2.09
N LEU A 15 -3.13 8.12 1.22
CA LEU A 15 -4.42 7.58 1.62
C LEU A 15 -4.29 6.16 2.17
N THR A 16 -3.50 5.30 1.51
CA THR A 16 -3.22 3.92 1.97
C THR A 16 -2.55 3.92 3.33
N VAL A 17 -1.58 4.81 3.58
CA VAL A 17 -0.96 5.01 4.90
C VAL A 17 -2.00 5.36 5.95
N ALA A 18 -2.88 6.33 5.67
CA ALA A 18 -3.93 6.72 6.59
C ALA A 18 -4.90 5.57 6.88
N ILE A 19 -5.28 4.79 5.86
CA ILE A 19 -6.14 3.61 6.01
C ILE A 19 -5.47 2.57 6.92
N PHE A 20 -4.21 2.22 6.66
CA PHE A 20 -3.49 1.26 7.51
C PHE A 20 -3.34 1.74 8.95
N LEU A 21 -3.06 3.03 9.14
CA LEU A 21 -2.90 3.63 10.47
C LEU A 21 -4.22 3.64 11.26
N LEU A 22 -5.34 3.92 10.60
CA LEU A 22 -6.63 4.09 11.26
C LEU A 22 -7.44 2.79 11.37
N ALA A 23 -7.21 1.81 10.49
CA ALA A 23 -8.00 0.58 10.45
C ALA A 23 -8.05 -0.19 11.79
N PRO A 24 -6.95 -0.35 12.55
CA PRO A 24 -7.01 -1.03 13.85
C PRO A 24 -8.03 -0.41 14.81
N SER A 25 -8.10 0.91 14.86
CA SER A 25 -9.01 1.63 15.75
C SER A 25 -10.44 1.74 15.18
N LEU A 26 -10.59 1.92 13.87
CA LEU A 26 -11.90 2.17 13.26
C LEU A 26 -12.71 0.91 13.00
N ILE A 27 -12.06 -0.19 12.66
CA ILE A 27 -12.73 -1.46 12.32
C ILE A 27 -12.33 -2.62 13.24
N GLY A 28 -11.59 -2.32 14.32
CA GLY A 28 -11.27 -3.27 15.37
C GLY A 28 -10.22 -4.32 15.01
N LEU A 29 -9.23 -3.99 14.16
CA LEU A 29 -8.10 -4.90 13.94
C LEU A 29 -7.26 -4.98 15.22
N SER A 30 -7.22 -6.15 15.83
CA SER A 30 -6.50 -6.41 17.09
C SER A 30 -5.43 -7.48 16.91
N GLY A 31 -4.57 -7.63 17.92
CA GLY A 31 -3.48 -8.61 17.90
C GLY A 31 -2.57 -8.44 16.69
N MET A 32 -2.20 -9.57 16.08
CA MET A 32 -1.27 -9.61 14.93
C MET A 32 -1.77 -8.80 13.73
N ALA A 33 -3.07 -8.82 13.43
CA ALA A 33 -3.65 -8.02 12.34
C ALA A 33 -3.47 -6.51 12.59
N GLY A 34 -3.77 -6.04 13.80
CA GLY A 34 -3.54 -4.63 14.16
C GLY A 34 -2.06 -4.24 14.05
N THR A 35 -1.16 -5.07 14.61
CA THR A 35 0.28 -4.83 14.55
C THR A 35 0.81 -4.76 13.12
N ILE A 36 0.41 -5.70 12.25
CA ILE A 36 0.84 -5.69 10.85
C ILE A 36 0.31 -4.44 10.13
N ALA A 37 -0.94 -4.03 10.37
CA ALA A 37 -1.47 -2.80 9.78
C ALA A 37 -0.64 -1.57 10.17
N TYR A 38 -0.29 -1.41 11.45
CA TYR A 38 0.59 -0.32 11.89
C TYR A 38 1.99 -0.38 11.26
N LEU A 39 2.59 -1.57 11.16
CA LEU A 39 3.87 -1.75 10.51
C LEU A 39 3.81 -1.37 9.02
N LEU A 40 2.76 -1.79 8.32
CA LEU A 40 2.53 -1.44 6.92
C LEU A 40 2.32 0.07 6.76
N ALA A 41 1.60 0.74 7.66
CA ALA A 41 1.48 2.20 7.63
C ALA A 41 2.84 2.90 7.68
N GLY A 42 3.71 2.47 8.62
CA GLY A 42 5.05 3.04 8.77
C GLY A 42 5.97 2.74 7.59
N ILE A 43 6.00 1.50 7.12
CA ILE A 43 6.83 1.08 5.98
C ILE A 43 6.36 1.76 4.69
N HIS A 44 5.05 1.78 4.42
CA HIS A 44 4.50 2.41 3.22
C HIS A 44 4.79 3.91 3.22
N LEU A 45 4.60 4.60 4.36
CA LEU A 45 4.95 6.02 4.48
C LEU A 45 6.43 6.26 4.23
N ALA A 46 7.32 5.47 4.84
CA ALA A 46 8.75 5.61 4.61
C ALA A 46 9.08 5.43 3.12
N MET A 47 8.49 4.43 2.46
CA MET A 47 8.69 4.15 1.05
C MET A 47 8.18 5.30 0.16
N THR A 48 6.97 5.80 0.40
CA THR A 48 6.38 6.99 -0.24
C THR A 48 7.31 8.20 -0.10
N LEU A 49 7.80 8.51 1.11
CA LEU A 49 8.64 9.68 1.35
C LEU A 49 10.00 9.60 0.64
N ILE A 50 10.57 8.41 0.47
CA ILE A 50 11.86 8.23 -0.22
C ILE A 50 11.74 8.06 -1.73
N THR A 51 10.54 7.81 -2.26
CA THR A 51 10.30 7.57 -3.68
C THR A 51 10.50 8.83 -4.52
N ASP A 52 11.14 8.68 -5.69
CA ASP A 52 11.35 9.73 -6.67
C ASP A 52 10.11 9.93 -7.56
N PHE A 53 9.13 10.62 -7.01
CA PHE A 53 7.88 11.02 -7.65
C PHE A 53 7.38 12.38 -7.09
N PRO A 54 6.33 13.02 -7.65
CA PRO A 54 5.96 14.39 -7.31
C PRO A 54 5.75 14.67 -5.82
N LEU A 55 5.13 13.73 -5.10
CA LEU A 55 4.82 13.88 -3.67
C LEU A 55 5.86 13.24 -2.73
N GLY A 56 7.00 12.83 -3.27
CA GLY A 56 8.13 12.29 -2.51
C GLY A 56 9.01 13.40 -1.98
N VAL A 57 9.61 13.17 -0.82
CA VAL A 57 10.41 14.17 -0.10
C VAL A 57 11.90 13.99 -0.37
N VAL A 58 12.41 12.77 -0.17
CA VAL A 58 13.86 12.48 -0.25
C VAL A 58 14.29 12.09 -1.67
N LYS A 59 13.37 11.53 -2.47
CA LYS A 59 13.56 11.21 -3.90
C LYS A 59 14.84 10.40 -4.21
N LYS A 60 15.10 9.36 -3.41
CA LYS A 60 16.25 8.45 -3.57
C LYS A 60 15.89 7.09 -4.15
N LEU A 61 14.62 6.68 -4.05
CA LEU A 61 14.15 5.40 -4.54
C LEU A 61 13.46 5.61 -5.90
N PRO A 62 14.01 5.09 -7.02
CA PRO A 62 13.37 5.23 -8.33
C PRO A 62 11.93 4.70 -8.33
N PHE A 63 10.99 5.47 -8.90
CA PHE A 63 9.58 5.10 -8.93
C PHE A 63 9.28 3.74 -9.62
N PRO A 64 10.02 3.30 -10.65
CA PRO A 64 9.89 1.93 -11.15
C PRO A 64 10.16 0.83 -10.10
N ILE A 65 11.06 1.07 -9.14
CA ILE A 65 11.37 0.13 -8.05
C ILE A 65 10.23 0.13 -7.03
N HIS A 66 9.68 1.30 -6.69
CA HIS A 66 8.44 1.40 -5.91
C HIS A 66 7.34 0.51 -6.49
N GLY A 67 7.08 0.62 -7.81
CA GLY A 67 6.06 -0.19 -8.48
C GLY A 67 6.36 -1.69 -8.48
N TRP A 68 7.62 -2.12 -8.41
CA TRP A 68 7.96 -3.53 -8.21
C TRP A 68 7.60 -4.03 -6.81
N VAL A 69 7.81 -3.20 -5.79
CA VAL A 69 7.42 -3.53 -4.41
C VAL A 69 5.91 -3.74 -4.33
N GLU A 70 5.12 -2.85 -4.91
CA GLU A 70 3.65 -2.97 -4.89
C GLU A 70 3.12 -4.24 -5.58
N ARG A 71 3.74 -4.64 -6.69
CA ARG A 71 3.41 -5.90 -7.39
C ARG A 71 3.62 -7.15 -6.53
N ILE A 72 4.46 -7.06 -5.51
CA ILE A 72 4.69 -8.13 -4.54
C ILE A 72 3.76 -7.95 -3.33
N VAL A 73 3.69 -6.74 -2.77
CA VAL A 73 2.92 -6.44 -1.56
C VAL A 73 1.43 -6.71 -1.76
N GLY A 74 0.85 -6.30 -2.88
CA GLY A 74 -0.57 -6.51 -3.16
C GLY A 74 -1.00 -7.98 -3.05
N PRO A 75 -0.38 -8.91 -3.82
CA PRO A 75 -0.65 -10.35 -3.68
C PRO A 75 -0.34 -10.91 -2.29
N VAL A 76 0.74 -10.45 -1.65
CA VAL A 76 1.06 -10.87 -0.28
C VAL A 76 -0.07 -10.50 0.68
N LEU A 77 -0.63 -9.30 0.60
CA LEU A 77 -1.76 -8.88 1.45
C LEU A 77 -3.02 -9.71 1.22
N VAL A 78 -3.30 -10.11 -0.02
CA VAL A 78 -4.43 -11.00 -0.32
C VAL A 78 -4.23 -12.38 0.31
N LEU A 79 -3.00 -12.91 0.31
CA LEU A 79 -2.69 -14.24 0.83
C LEU A 79 -2.47 -14.26 2.36
N LEU A 80 -2.04 -13.13 2.93
CA LEU A 80 -1.71 -12.97 4.33
C LEU A 80 -2.77 -13.48 5.31
N PRO A 81 -4.07 -13.11 5.17
CA PRO A 81 -5.06 -13.54 6.15
C PRO A 81 -5.28 -15.05 6.15
N PHE A 82 -5.11 -15.73 5.03
CA PHE A 82 -5.19 -17.20 4.97
C PHE A 82 -3.98 -17.86 5.62
N ALA A 83 -2.78 -17.29 5.43
CA ALA A 83 -1.56 -17.81 6.03
C ALA A 83 -1.52 -17.63 7.55
N LEU A 84 -2.12 -16.56 8.08
CA LEU A 84 -2.13 -16.22 9.51
C LEU A 84 -3.44 -16.56 10.22
N GLY A 85 -4.43 -17.13 9.53
CA GLY A 85 -5.72 -17.49 10.11
C GLY A 85 -6.55 -16.29 10.57
N PHE A 86 -6.49 -15.16 9.84
CA PHE A 86 -7.34 -14.01 10.12
C PHE A 86 -8.77 -14.28 9.67
N GLU A 87 -9.72 -13.80 10.46
CA GLU A 87 -11.16 -13.94 10.22
C GLU A 87 -11.87 -12.58 10.32
N GLY A 88 -13.14 -12.55 9.93
CA GLY A 88 -14.00 -11.36 10.07
C GLY A 88 -13.43 -10.11 9.39
N ALA A 89 -13.36 -9.01 10.16
CA ALA A 89 -12.91 -7.71 9.65
C ALA A 89 -11.46 -7.74 9.15
N ALA A 90 -10.57 -8.51 9.80
CA ALA A 90 -9.16 -8.59 9.39
C ALA A 90 -9.01 -9.31 8.04
N LEU A 91 -9.70 -10.45 7.85
CA LEU A 91 -9.74 -11.16 6.58
C LEU A 91 -10.18 -10.24 5.44
N GLY A 92 -11.34 -9.59 5.62
CA GLY A 92 -11.90 -8.68 4.62
C GLY A 92 -10.98 -7.49 4.33
N PHE A 93 -10.42 -6.87 5.38
CA PHE A 93 -9.52 -5.72 5.26
C PHE A 93 -8.32 -6.02 4.38
N TYR A 94 -7.58 -7.09 4.68
CA TYR A 94 -6.35 -7.42 3.96
C TYR A 94 -6.60 -7.85 2.52
N ILE A 95 -7.68 -8.60 2.25
CA ILE A 95 -8.07 -8.96 0.89
C ILE A 95 -8.43 -7.71 0.08
N VAL A 96 -9.29 -6.85 0.62
CA VAL A 96 -9.78 -5.65 -0.11
C VAL A 96 -8.63 -4.69 -0.40
N ILE A 97 -7.81 -4.35 0.60
CA ILE A 97 -6.70 -3.42 0.39
C ILE A 97 -5.63 -4.02 -0.52
N GLY A 98 -5.37 -5.33 -0.43
CA GLY A 98 -4.47 -6.04 -1.33
C GLY A 98 -4.93 -5.97 -2.79
N ILE A 99 -6.22 -6.20 -3.06
CA ILE A 99 -6.80 -6.05 -4.41
C ILE A 99 -6.70 -4.60 -4.88
N ILE A 100 -7.01 -3.61 -4.03
CA ILE A 100 -6.89 -2.20 -4.38
C ILE A 100 -5.45 -1.87 -4.79
N ILE A 101 -4.45 -2.28 -4.00
CA ILE A 101 -3.03 -2.06 -4.30
C ILE A 101 -2.63 -2.72 -5.62
N ILE A 102 -3.09 -3.95 -5.90
CA ILE A 102 -2.87 -4.61 -7.20
C ILE A 102 -3.42 -3.75 -8.34
N LEU A 103 -4.67 -3.27 -8.21
CA LEU A 103 -5.30 -2.45 -9.24
C LEU A 103 -4.57 -1.13 -9.44
N VAL A 104 -4.21 -0.43 -8.37
CA VAL A 104 -3.39 0.79 -8.43
C VAL A 104 -2.07 0.50 -9.13
N GLY A 105 -1.41 -0.60 -8.78
CA GLY A 105 -0.15 -1.04 -9.38
C GLY A 105 -0.24 -1.35 -10.87
N LEU A 106 -1.33 -1.96 -11.33
CA LEU A 106 -1.55 -2.25 -12.74
C LEU A 106 -1.91 -1.01 -13.57
N LEU A 107 -2.53 -0.02 -12.93
CA LEU A 107 -3.04 1.18 -13.59
C LEU A 107 -2.06 2.36 -13.58
N THR A 108 -0.98 2.27 -12.80
CA THR A 108 0.02 3.35 -12.65
C THR A 108 1.08 3.36 -13.73
N ASP A 109 1.41 4.56 -14.23
CA ASP A 109 2.55 4.78 -15.10
C ASP A 109 3.83 5.10 -14.33
N TYR A 110 4.58 4.07 -13.94
CA TYR A 110 5.87 4.22 -13.25
C TYR A 110 7.03 4.69 -14.13
N GLN A 111 6.85 4.72 -15.45
CA GLN A 111 7.91 5.15 -16.39
C GLN A 111 7.82 6.64 -16.71
N ARG A 112 6.73 7.28 -16.32
CA ARG A 112 6.53 8.71 -16.52
C ARG A 112 7.40 9.45 -15.51
N THR A 113 8.50 10.01 -15.98
CA THR A 113 9.26 11.00 -15.22
C THR A 113 8.41 12.26 -15.02
N GLN A 114 8.70 13.01 -13.96
CA GLN A 114 8.06 14.31 -13.71
C GLN A 114 8.27 15.27 -14.87
#